data_AF-A0A645I2G2-F1
#
_entry.id   AF-A0A645I2G2-F1
#
_cell.length_a   1.000
_cell.length_b   1.000
_cell.length_c   1.000
_cell.angle_alpha   90.00
_cell.angle_beta   90.00
_cell.angle_gamma   90.00
#
_symmetry.space_group_name_H-M   'P 1'
#
loop_
_entity.id
_entity.type
_entity.pdbx_description
1 polymer ?
#
loop_
_entity_poly.entity_id
_entity_poly.type
_entity_poly.pdbx_seq_one_letter_code
_entity_poly.pdbx_strand_id
1 'polypeptide(L)'
;MARSLAPILLLLVSNVFMTYAWYGHLKHMSAKPLIFAILASWGIAFFEYCFQVPANRLGHQIYTLPQLKIMQEVITMCVFAAFTFFVMKEKLTLNYL
;
A
#
# COMPACT_ATOMS: atom_id res chain seq x y z
N MET A 1 21.06 10.42 8.50
CA MET A 1 19.97 9.70 9.20
C MET A 1 18.60 9.96 8.58
N ALA A 2 18.11 11.21 8.52
CA ALA A 2 16.77 11.52 7.97
C ALA A 2 16.55 11.12 6.49
N ARG A 3 17.59 11.22 5.64
CA ARG A 3 17.51 10.87 4.21
C ARG A 3 17.22 9.38 3.95
N SER A 4 17.67 8.49 4.82
CA SER A 4 17.44 7.05 4.72
C SER A 4 16.05 6.63 5.20
N LEU A 5 15.47 7.39 6.14
CA LEU A 5 14.16 7.09 6.73
C LEU A 5 13.00 7.62 5.86
N ALA A 6 13.21 8.71 5.12
CA ALA A 6 12.17 9.31 4.29
C ALA A 6 11.57 8.34 3.24
N PRO A 7 12.36 7.54 2.49
CA PRO A 7 11.79 6.54 1.57
C PRO A 7 10.89 5.53 2.28
N ILE A 8 11.28 5.04 3.47
CA ILE A 8 10.49 4.07 4.24
C ILE A 8 9.13 4.65 4.61
N LEU A 9 9.09 5.87 5.14
CA LEU A 9 7.85 6.53 5.54
C LEU A 9 6.94 6.80 4.33
N LEU A 10 7.51 7.25 3.22
CA LEU A 10 6.74 7.49 1.99
C LEU A 10 6.19 6.19 1.40
N LEU A 11 6.99 5.11 1.37
CA LEU A 11 6.54 3.78 0.94
C LEU A 11 5.43 3.24 1.86
N LEU A 12 5.51 3.49 3.17
CA LEU A 12 4.48 3.08 4.12
C LEU A 12 3.16 3.81 3.85
N VAL A 13 3.20 5.14 3.69
CA VAL A 13 2.01 5.93 3.35
C VAL A 13 1.44 5.49 1.99
N SER A 14 2.28 5.31 0.98
CA SER A 14 1.88 4.79 -0.32
C SER A 14 1.15 3.46 -0.22
N ASN A 15 1.69 2.50 0.56
CA ASN A 15 1.10 1.18 0.70
C ASN A 15 -0.27 1.20 1.40
N VAL A 16 -0.53 2.17 2.28
CA VAL A 16 -1.87 2.36 2.85
C VAL A 16 -2.85 2.74 1.74
N PHE A 17 -2.52 3.73 0.91
CA PHE A 17 -3.36 4.11 -0.24
C PHE A 17 -3.56 2.94 -1.21
N MET A 18 -2.49 2.22 -1.56
CA MET A 18 -2.54 1.04 -2.43
C MET A 18 -3.53 -0.01 -1.89
N THR A 19 -3.42 -0.34 -0.60
CA THR A 19 -4.26 -1.36 0.04
C THR A 19 -5.74 -0.95 0.03
N TYR A 20 -6.03 0.33 0.29
CA TYR A 20 -7.41 0.85 0.19
C TYR A 20 -7.92 0.89 -1.25
N ALA A 21 -7.08 1.26 -2.22
CA ALA A 21 -7.44 1.25 -3.64
C ALA A 21 -7.82 -0.15 -4.11
N TRP A 22 -7.11 -1.19 -3.65
CA TRP A 22 -7.31 -2.56 -4.09
C TRP A 22 -8.46 -3.27 -3.35
N TYR A 23 -8.59 -3.05 -2.04
CA TYR A 23 -9.48 -3.85 -1.19
C TYR A 23 -10.57 -3.04 -0.49
N GLY A 24 -10.39 -1.73 -0.30
CA GLY A 24 -11.34 -0.90 0.47
C GLY A 24 -12.77 -0.92 -0.09
N HIS A 25 -12.90 -0.99 -1.43
CA HIS A 25 -14.20 -1.06 -2.09
C HIS A 25 -14.95 -2.37 -1.81
N LEU A 26 -14.24 -3.47 -1.46
CA LEU A 26 -14.87 -4.75 -1.13
C LEU A 26 -15.74 -4.67 0.13
N LYS A 27 -15.39 -3.80 1.07
CA LYS A 27 -16.14 -3.60 2.31
C LYS A 27 -17.31 -2.61 2.17
N HIS A 28 -17.13 -1.57 1.36
CA HIS A 28 -18.02 -0.40 1.38
C HIS A 28 -18.83 -0.21 0.08
N MET A 29 -18.49 -0.93 -0.99
CA MET A 29 -19.07 -0.72 -2.32
C MET A 29 -19.48 -2.02 -3.01
N SER A 30 -19.64 -3.12 -2.28
CA SER A 30 -19.98 -4.44 -2.85
C SER A 30 -21.33 -4.45 -3.58
N ALA A 31 -22.27 -3.57 -3.21
CA ALA A 31 -23.56 -3.41 -3.88
C ALA A 31 -23.57 -2.32 -4.98
N LYS A 32 -22.45 -1.60 -5.18
CA LYS A 32 -22.35 -0.54 -6.21
C LYS A 32 -21.91 -1.14 -7.55
N PRO A 33 -22.32 -0.54 -8.68
CA PRO A 33 -21.82 -0.95 -9.99
C PRO A 33 -20.28 -0.90 -10.05
N LEU A 34 -19.68 -1.87 -10.71
CA LEU A 34 -18.22 -2.04 -10.81
C LEU A 34 -17.50 -0.76 -11.25
N ILE A 35 -18.10 0.02 -12.15
CA ILE A 35 -17.51 1.27 -12.65
C ILE A 35 -17.23 2.29 -11.53
N PHE A 36 -18.07 2.35 -10.49
CA PHE A 36 -17.82 3.25 -9.36
C PHE A 36 -16.64 2.79 -8.51
N ALA A 37 -16.51 1.47 -8.30
CA ALA A 37 -15.36 0.92 -7.60
C ALA A 37 -14.06 1.21 -8.38
N ILE A 38 -14.05 0.97 -9.70
CA ILE A 38 -12.89 1.26 -10.57
C ILE A 38 -12.49 2.74 -10.48
N LEU A 39 -13.44 3.66 -10.68
CA LEU A 39 -13.13 5.10 -10.67
C LEU A 39 -12.66 5.58 -9.29
N ALA A 40 -13.26 5.08 -8.21
CA ALA A 40 -12.82 5.39 -6.85
C ALA A 40 -11.41 4.85 -6.59
N SER A 41 -11.14 3.59 -6.95
CA SER A 41 -9.82 2.97 -6.83
C SER A 41 -8.75 3.71 -7.62
N TRP A 42 -9.07 4.18 -8.83
CA TRP A 42 -8.17 5.02 -9.62
C TRP A 42 -7.88 6.37 -8.94
N GLY A 43 -8.90 7.01 -8.36
CA GLY A 43 -8.72 8.24 -7.59
C GLY A 43 -7.80 8.05 -6.39
N ILE A 44 -7.89 6.91 -5.69
CA ILE A 44 -7.01 6.58 -4.56
C ILE A 44 -5.59 6.26 -5.05
N ALA A 45 -5.46 5.48 -6.13
CA ALA A 45 -4.17 5.12 -6.72
C ALA A 45 -3.37 6.36 -7.17
N PHE A 46 -4.04 7.43 -7.62
CA PHE A 46 -3.35 8.69 -7.91
C PHE A 46 -2.55 9.20 -6.69
N PHE A 47 -3.16 9.20 -5.49
CA PHE A 47 -2.48 9.62 -4.28
C PHE A 47 -1.37 8.65 -3.87
N GLU A 48 -1.56 7.34 -4.04
CA GLU A 48 -0.50 6.34 -3.87
C GLU A 48 0.74 6.75 -4.68
N TYR A 49 0.60 7.02 -5.98
CA TYR A 49 1.71 7.40 -6.84
C TYR A 49 2.40 8.71 -6.42
N CYS A 50 1.67 9.66 -5.84
CA CYS A 50 2.26 10.89 -5.28
C CYS A 50 3.28 10.62 -4.17
N PHE A 51 3.19 9.49 -3.46
CA PHE A 51 4.17 9.09 -2.44
C PHE A 51 5.16 8.05 -2.97
N GLN A 52 4.70 7.08 -3.75
CA GLN A 52 5.52 6.00 -4.31
C GLN A 52 6.68 6.53 -5.17
N VAL A 53 6.39 7.48 -6.07
CA VAL A 53 7.39 7.97 -7.03
C VAL A 53 8.50 8.75 -6.32
N PRO A 54 8.22 9.73 -5.44
CA PRO A 54 9.26 10.38 -4.64
C PRO A 54 10.03 9.41 -3.75
N ALA A 55 9.36 8.43 -3.14
CA ALA A 55 10.01 7.43 -2.28
C ALA A 55 11.09 6.66 -3.04
N ASN A 56 10.76 6.17 -4.23
CA ASN A 56 11.69 5.41 -5.06
C ASN A 56 12.81 6.28 -5.62
N ARG A 57 12.50 7.52 -6.05
CA ARG A 57 13.55 8.44 -6.57
C ARG A 57 14.54 8.84 -5.49
N LEU A 58 14.07 9.16 -4.28
CA LEU A 58 14.94 9.46 -3.14
C LEU A 58 15.67 8.21 -2.65
N GLY A 59 14.97 7.09 -2.58
CA GLY A 59 15.51 5.82 -2.13
C GLY A 59 16.62 5.29 -3.05
N HIS A 60 16.49 5.45 -4.38
CA HIS A 60 17.48 4.95 -5.34
C HIS A 60 18.83 5.67 -5.27
N GLN A 61 18.90 6.83 -4.62
CA GLN A 61 20.16 7.53 -4.35
C GLN A 61 20.97 6.88 -3.21
N ILE A 62 20.34 6.01 -2.42
CA ILE A 62 20.92 5.44 -1.18
C ILE A 62 20.92 3.90 -1.23
N TYR A 63 19.84 3.33 -1.75
CA TYR A 63 19.60 1.89 -1.82
C TYR A 63 19.67 1.39 -3.27
N THR A 64 20.08 0.15 -3.43
CA THR A 64 19.98 -0.52 -4.73
C THR A 64 18.51 -0.80 -5.08
N LEU A 65 18.21 -0.94 -6.37
CA LEU A 65 16.85 -1.26 -6.82
C LEU A 65 16.28 -2.55 -6.15
N PRO A 66 17.05 -3.66 -6.02
CA PRO A 66 16.57 -4.84 -5.29
C PRO A 66 16.23 -4.54 -3.82
N GLN A 67 17.04 -3.73 -3.13
CA GLN A 67 16.77 -3.36 -1.73
C GLN A 67 15.47 -2.57 -1.61
N LEU A 68 15.21 -1.63 -2.52
CA LEU A 68 13.94 -0.88 -2.56
C LEU A 68 12.76 -1.81 -2.78
N LYS A 69 12.88 -2.78 -3.70
CA LYS A 69 11.78 -3.71 -3.99
C LYS A 69 11.48 -4.61 -2.80
N ILE A 70 12.51 -5.21 -2.18
CA ILE A 70 12.34 -6.05 -1.00
C ILE A 70 11.71 -5.25 0.15
N MET A 71 12.17 -4.03 0.38
CA MET A 71 11.60 -3.16 1.40
C MET A 71 10.12 -2.86 1.13
N GLN A 72 9.76 -2.57 -0.13
CA GLN A 72 8.37 -2.34 -0.51
C GLN A 72 7.49 -3.58 -0.28
N GLU A 73 7.97 -4.79 -0.60
CA GLU A 73 7.24 -6.04 -0.36
C GLU A 73 7.01 -6.27 1.14
N VAL A 74 8.03 -6.09 1.97
CA VAL A 74 7.89 -6.21 3.43
C VAL A 74 6.85 -5.22 3.97
N ILE A 75 6.93 -3.96 3.56
CA ILE A 75 5.96 -2.92 3.94
C ILE A 75 4.55 -3.30 3.46
N THR A 76 4.41 -3.78 2.22
CA THR A 76 3.13 -4.23 1.66
C THR A 76 2.48 -5.28 2.53
N MET A 77 3.23 -6.33 2.89
CA MET A 77 2.71 -7.44 3.69
C MET A 77 2.34 -6.98 5.11
N CYS A 78 3.15 -6.11 5.73
CA CYS A 78 2.84 -5.54 7.03
C CYS A 78 1.56 -4.67 7.01
N VAL A 79 1.43 -3.79 6.02
CA VAL A 79 0.26 -2.91 5.88
C VAL A 79 -0.98 -3.74 5.55
N PHE A 80 -0.86 -4.73 4.67
CA PHE A 80 -1.95 -5.64 4.34
C PHE A 80 -2.43 -6.43 5.56
N ALA A 81 -1.52 -7.01 6.35
CA ALA A 81 -1.87 -7.71 7.58
C ALA A 81 -2.59 -6.81 8.61
N ALA A 82 -2.13 -5.56 8.75
CA ALA A 82 -2.82 -4.59 9.61
C ALA A 82 -4.21 -4.25 9.06
N PHE A 83 -4.33 -4.05 7.75
CA PHE A 83 -5.61 -3.76 7.08
C PHE A 83 -6.62 -4.89 7.23
N THR A 84 -6.23 -6.14 6.99
CA THR A 84 -7.14 -7.29 7.11
C THR A 84 -7.65 -7.42 8.55
N PHE A 85 -6.77 -7.28 9.54
CA PHE A 85 -7.14 -7.35 10.95
C PHE A 85 -8.03 -6.19 11.40
N PHE A 86 -7.62 -4.94 11.16
CA PHE A 86 -8.33 -3.77 11.69
C PHE A 86 -9.53 -3.36 10.85
N VAL A 87 -9.42 -3.41 9.52
CA VAL A 87 -10.44 -2.94 8.58
C VAL A 87 -11.36 -4.07 8.17
N MET A 88 -10.83 -5.20 7.67
CA MET A 88 -11.69 -6.31 7.22
C MET A 88 -12.21 -7.18 8.36
N LYS A 89 -11.68 -7.03 9.58
CA LYS A 89 -12.03 -7.84 10.76
C LYS A 89 -11.78 -9.34 10.55
N GLU A 90 -10.83 -9.66 9.69
CA GLU A 90 -10.39 -11.03 9.49
C GLU A 90 -9.37 -11.43 10.55
N LYS A 91 -9.40 -12.70 10.97
CA LYS A 91 -8.42 -13.22 11.93
C LYS A 91 -7.08 -13.43 11.22
N LEU A 92 -6.02 -12.91 11.82
CA LEU A 92 -4.66 -13.26 11.42
C LEU A 92 -4.36 -14.68 11.90
N THR A 93 -4.13 -15.58 10.94
CA THR A 93 -3.77 -16.98 11.18
C THR A 93 -2.42 -17.26 10.54
N LEU A 94 -1.67 -18.24 11.05
CA LEU A 94 -0.47 -18.71 10.35
C LEU A 94 -0.81 -19.77 9.29
N ASN A 95 -2.04 -20.28 9.32
CA ASN A 95 -2.54 -21.27 8.37
C ASN A 95 -3.52 -20.61 7.39
N TYR A 96 -2.98 -20.23 6.22
CA TYR A 96 -3.74 -19.70 5.07
C TYR A 96 -3.75 -20.68 3.87
N LEU A 97 -3.39 -21.95 4.11
CA LEU A 97 -3.27 -23.02 3.11
C LEU A 97 -4.50 -23.95 3.14
#